data_AF-A0A7K7A4X1-F1
#
_entry.id   AF-A0A7K7A4X1-F1
#
_cell.length_a   1.000
_cell.length_b   1.000
_cell.length_c   1.000
_cell.angle_alpha   90.00
_cell.angle_beta   90.00
_cell.angle_gamma   90.00
#
_symmetry.space_group_name_H-M   'P 1'
#
loop_
_entity.id
_entity.type
_entity.pdbx_description
1 polymer ?
#
loop_
_entity_poly.entity_id
_entity_poly.type
_entity_poly.pdbx_seq_one_letter_code
_entity_poly.pdbx_strand_id
1 'polypeptide(L)'
;TYWTNPQFKIRLDEPDDDHEGSLTEPCCTVLVGLMQKNRRRQKRMGEALLSIGYSLYQLANNTDIHLNRDFFARNQPVARSGTYINLREVSGRMKLPRGEYLIVPSTFEPYKNGEFCLRVFSEK
;
A
#
# COMPACT_ATOMS: atom_id res chain seq x y z
N THR A 1 -16.31 -5.32 2.09
CA THR A 1 -15.89 -5.15 0.69
C THR A 1 -14.40 -4.86 0.53
N TYR A 2 -13.64 -4.56 1.60
CA TYR A 2 -12.21 -4.23 1.48
C TYR A 2 -11.36 -5.22 0.67
N TRP A 3 -11.59 -6.52 0.86
CA TRP A 3 -10.83 -7.57 0.17
C TRP A 3 -10.98 -7.54 -1.35
N THR A 4 -12.00 -6.88 -1.90
CA THR A 4 -12.21 -6.78 -3.36
C THR A 4 -11.37 -5.70 -4.02
N ASN A 5 -10.64 -4.88 -3.25
CA ASN A 5 -9.69 -3.94 -3.83
C ASN A 5 -8.56 -4.69 -4.57
N PRO A 6 -7.90 -4.06 -5.55
CA PRO A 6 -6.69 -4.59 -6.15
C PRO A 6 -5.63 -4.89 -5.09
N GLN A 7 -4.85 -5.96 -5.30
CA GLN A 7 -3.84 -6.42 -4.36
C GLN A 7 -2.50 -6.58 -5.09
N PHE A 8 -1.44 -6.04 -4.52
CA PHE A 8 -0.10 -6.04 -5.11
C PHE A 8 0.88 -6.71 -4.16
N LYS A 9 1.44 -7.85 -4.57
CA LYS A 9 2.50 -8.52 -3.82
C LYS A 9 3.85 -7.86 -4.14
N ILE A 10 4.63 -7.60 -3.10
CA ILE A 10 6.04 -7.21 -3.21
C ILE A 10 6.88 -8.16 -2.35
N ARG A 11 8.14 -8.35 -2.72
CA ARG A 11 9.10 -9.13 -1.95
C ARG A 11 10.32 -8.26 -1.67
N LEU A 12 10.76 -8.27 -0.42
CA LEU A 12 11.93 -7.54 0.07
C LEU A 12 12.98 -8.59 0.45
N ASP A 13 14.03 -8.70 -0.36
CA ASP A 13 15.05 -9.74 -0.23
C ASP A 13 16.36 -9.21 0.37
N GLU A 14 16.79 -8.03 -0.10
CA GLU A 14 18.06 -7.41 0.27
C GLU A 14 17.83 -6.25 1.26
N PRO A 15 18.34 -6.35 2.50
CA PRO A 15 18.25 -5.25 3.46
C PRO A 15 19.18 -4.08 3.10
N ASP A 16 18.89 -2.91 3.67
CA ASP A 16 19.69 -1.70 3.51
C ASP A 16 21.10 -1.89 4.12
N ASP A 17 22.10 -1.18 3.59
CA ASP A 17 23.51 -1.31 4.03
C ASP A 17 23.72 -0.69 5.43
N ASP A 18 22.93 0.32 5.78
CA ASP A 18 22.92 0.99 7.06
C ASP A 18 22.01 0.25 8.06
N HIS A 19 22.62 -0.28 9.12
CA HIS A 19 21.93 -0.95 10.24
C HIS A 19 21.07 0.00 11.10
N GLU A 20 20.35 0.95 10.50
CA GLU A 20 19.34 1.77 11.19
C GLU A 20 18.03 0.98 11.47
N GLY A 21 17.97 -0.31 11.13
CA GLY A 21 17.01 -1.23 11.76
C GLY A 21 17.31 -1.39 13.25
N SER A 22 16.37 -1.92 14.04
CA SER A 22 16.72 -2.44 15.37
C SER A 22 17.95 -3.34 15.19
N LEU A 23 18.95 -3.24 16.09
CA LEU A 23 20.20 -4.01 16.07
C LEU A 23 20.02 -5.54 15.89
N THR A 24 18.78 -6.02 15.98
CA THR A 24 18.35 -7.42 15.93
C THR A 24 17.74 -7.87 14.58
N GLU A 25 17.25 -6.97 13.72
CA GLU A 25 16.61 -7.34 12.45
C GLU A 25 16.99 -6.38 11.30
N PRO A 26 17.75 -6.84 10.28
CA PRO A 26 18.05 -6.02 9.13
C PRO A 26 16.77 -5.74 8.32
N CYS A 27 16.55 -4.47 7.99
CA CYS A 27 15.34 -3.99 7.34
C CYS A 27 15.62 -3.49 5.92
N CYS A 28 14.59 -3.50 5.10
CA CYS A 28 14.55 -2.89 3.78
C CYS A 28 13.74 -1.59 3.86
N THR A 29 14.30 -0.49 3.36
CA THR A 29 13.57 0.77 3.20
C THR A 29 12.70 0.66 1.96
N VAL A 30 11.41 0.95 2.14
CA VAL A 30 10.44 1.06 1.04
C VAL A 30 9.70 2.38 1.12
N LEU A 31 9.56 3.05 -0.03
CA LEU A 31 8.67 4.17 -0.24
C LEU A 31 7.53 3.76 -1.16
N VAL A 32 6.30 3.85 -0.66
CA VAL A 32 5.09 3.55 -1.41
C VAL A 32 4.36 4.85 -1.70
N GLY A 33 4.01 5.09 -2.96
CA GLY A 33 3.23 6.25 -3.41
C GLY A 33 1.97 5.80 -4.15
N LEU A 34 0.80 6.24 -3.69
CA LEU A 34 -0.50 6.00 -4.32
C LEU A 34 -1.06 7.30 -4.88
N MET A 35 -1.12 7.41 -6.21
CA MET A 35 -1.61 8.59 -6.91
C MET A 35 -2.93 8.30 -7.64
N GLN A 36 -3.93 9.16 -7.45
CA GLN A 36 -5.17 9.13 -8.22
C GLN A 36 -5.02 9.83 -9.59
N LYS A 37 -5.41 9.15 -10.67
CA LYS A 37 -5.25 9.60 -12.08
C LYS A 37 -6.43 10.48 -12.55
N ASN A 38 -6.29 11.04 -13.76
CA ASN A 38 -7.34 11.77 -14.51
C ASN A 38 -8.02 12.96 -13.82
N ARG A 39 -7.35 13.58 -12.84
CA ARG A 39 -7.93 14.67 -12.04
C ARG A 39 -8.28 15.93 -12.82
N ARG A 40 -7.61 16.21 -13.95
CA ARG A 40 -8.00 17.32 -14.85
C ARG A 40 -9.38 17.09 -15.48
N ARG A 41 -9.68 15.86 -15.92
CA ARG A 41 -10.98 15.49 -16.49
C ARG A 41 -12.07 15.53 -15.42
N GLN A 42 -11.79 14.92 -14.27
CA GLN A 42 -12.72 14.84 -13.14
C GLN A 42 -13.09 16.23 -12.58
N LYS A 43 -12.11 17.13 -12.43
CA LYS A 43 -12.38 18.50 -12.01
C LYS A 43 -13.31 19.25 -12.98
N ARG A 44 -13.19 19.01 -14.30
CA ARG A 44 -14.12 19.58 -15.30
C ARG A 44 -15.53 19.02 -15.17
N MET A 45 -15.69 17.81 -14.62
CA MET A 45 -16.97 17.18 -14.32
C MET A 45 -17.48 17.51 -12.91
N GLY A 46 -16.78 18.39 -12.17
CA GLY A 46 -17.15 18.76 -10.80
C GLY A 46 -16.79 17.73 -9.73
N GLU A 47 -16.04 16.68 -10.06
CA GLU A 47 -15.62 15.66 -9.10
C GLU A 47 -14.46 16.15 -8.22
N ALA A 48 -14.59 15.92 -6.91
CA ALA A 48 -13.55 16.19 -5.93
C ALA A 48 -12.46 15.10 -5.90
N LEU A 49 -11.35 15.38 -5.21
CA LEU A 49 -10.36 14.36 -4.88
C LEU A 49 -10.99 13.32 -3.94
N LEU A 50 -10.75 12.04 -4.24
CA LEU A 50 -11.17 10.96 -3.35
C LEU A 50 -10.23 10.92 -2.15
N SER A 51 -10.79 10.57 -0.99
CA SER A 51 -9.99 10.24 0.18
C SER A 51 -9.38 8.86 -0.03
N ILE A 52 -8.05 8.80 -0.20
CA ILE A 52 -7.30 7.60 -0.58
C ILE A 52 -6.28 7.21 0.48
N GLY A 53 -5.94 5.93 0.51
CA GLY A 53 -4.92 5.36 1.39
C GLY A 53 -4.55 3.96 0.96
N TYR A 54 -3.54 3.39 1.62
CA TYR A 54 -3.14 2.01 1.40
C TYR A 54 -2.75 1.34 2.72
N SER A 55 -2.85 0.01 2.74
CA SER A 55 -2.38 -0.83 3.84
C SER A 55 -1.39 -1.87 3.32
N LEU A 56 -0.40 -2.22 4.15
CA LEU A 56 0.55 -3.29 3.89
C LEU A 56 0.33 -4.42 4.88
N TYR A 57 0.26 -5.66 4.40
CA TYR A 57 0.16 -6.86 5.23
C TYR A 57 1.39 -7.72 4.98
N GLN A 58 1.97 -8.30 6.04
CA GLN A 58 3.00 -9.32 5.88
C GLN A 58 2.35 -10.66 5.52
N LEU A 59 2.95 -11.38 4.60
CA LEU A 59 2.49 -12.69 4.14
C LEU A 59 3.35 -13.79 4.74
N ALA A 60 2.71 -14.80 5.33
CA ALA A 60 3.36 -16.03 5.76
C ALA A 60 3.20 -17.08 4.66
N ASN A 61 4.10 -17.07 3.66
CA ASN A 61 4.16 -18.03 2.55
C ASN A 61 2.79 -18.34 1.90
N ASN A 62 2.09 -17.29 1.43
CA ASN A 62 0.77 -17.45 0.84
C ASN A 62 0.84 -17.48 -0.70
N THR A 63 0.43 -18.60 -1.29
CA THR A 63 0.43 -18.84 -2.75
C THR A 63 -0.84 -18.38 -3.46
N ASP A 64 -1.87 -17.94 -2.73
CA ASP A 64 -3.13 -17.48 -3.31
C ASP A 64 -2.89 -16.26 -4.20
N ILE A 65 -3.51 -16.23 -5.38
CA ILE A 65 -3.38 -15.12 -6.32
C ILE A 65 -4.03 -13.85 -5.75
N HIS A 66 -5.12 -14.00 -4.99
CA HIS A 66 -5.87 -12.89 -4.39
C HIS A 66 -6.47 -13.33 -3.05
N LEU A 67 -6.16 -12.58 -1.99
CA LEU A 67 -6.57 -12.89 -0.63
C LEU A 67 -8.03 -12.51 -0.41
N ASN A 68 -8.76 -13.42 0.24
CA ASN A 68 -10.20 -13.25 0.48
C ASN A 68 -10.47 -12.51 1.80
N ARG A 69 -11.77 -12.33 2.11
CA ARG A 69 -12.24 -11.68 3.35
C ARG A 69 -11.60 -12.25 4.62
N ASP A 70 -11.40 -13.56 4.68
CA ASP A 70 -10.96 -14.24 5.89
C ASP A 70 -9.51 -13.90 6.25
N PHE A 71 -8.66 -13.68 5.24
CA PHE A 71 -7.30 -13.20 5.46
C PHE A 71 -7.33 -11.84 6.17
N PHE A 72 -8.08 -10.87 5.65
CA PHE A 72 -8.15 -9.51 6.21
C PHE A 72 -8.87 -9.43 7.56
N ALA A 73 -9.71 -10.42 7.89
CA ALA A 73 -10.34 -10.51 9.20
C ALA A 73 -9.36 -11.01 10.29
N ARG A 74 -8.37 -11.84 9.91
CA ARG A 74 -7.40 -12.44 10.83
C ARG A 74 -6.08 -11.68 10.94
N ASN A 75 -5.71 -10.91 9.91
CA ASN A 75 -4.42 -10.25 9.84
C ASN A 75 -4.56 -8.74 9.99
N GLN A 76 -3.70 -8.15 10.82
CA GLN A 76 -3.55 -6.70 10.90
C GLN A 76 -2.47 -6.25 9.92
N PRO A 77 -2.62 -5.07 9.28
CA PRO A 77 -1.57 -4.55 8.44
C PRO A 77 -0.38 -4.10 9.30
N VAL A 78 0.82 -4.38 8.80
CA VAL A 78 2.10 -4.01 9.40
C VAL A 78 2.45 -2.53 9.17
N ALA A 79 1.92 -1.93 8.11
CA ALA A 79 2.06 -0.51 7.82
C ALA A 79 0.84 0.04 7.08
N ARG A 80 0.65 1.36 7.12
CA ARG A 80 -0.42 2.09 6.44
C ARG A 80 0.11 3.42 5.94
N SER A 81 -0.57 4.03 4.97
CA SER A 81 -0.30 5.40 4.51
C SER A 81 -0.62 6.51 5.54
N GLY A 82 -1.08 6.15 6.74
CA GLY A 82 -1.66 7.08 7.72
C GLY A 82 -3.16 7.31 7.48
N THR A 83 -3.65 8.49 7.83
CA THR A 83 -5.06 8.87 7.64
C THR A 83 -5.39 8.96 6.15
N TYR A 84 -6.55 8.42 5.77
CA TYR A 84 -7.06 8.59 4.42
C TYR A 84 -7.32 10.07 4.17
N ILE A 85 -6.72 10.61 3.11
CA ILE A 85 -6.73 12.04 2.83
C ILE A 85 -7.05 12.30 1.36
N ASN A 86 -7.71 13.42 1.10
CA ASN A 86 -8.13 13.89 -0.21
C ASN A 86 -6.99 14.62 -0.96
N LEU A 87 -5.80 14.03 -1.00
CA LEU A 87 -4.67 14.52 -1.79
C LEU A 87 -4.53 13.74 -3.09
N ARG A 88 -4.02 14.39 -4.14
CA ARG A 88 -3.76 13.72 -5.43
C ARG A 88 -2.83 12.50 -5.27
N GLU A 89 -1.92 12.55 -4.32
CA GLU A 89 -1.04 11.44 -3.97
C GLU A 89 -0.85 11.37 -2.46
N VAL A 90 -0.80 10.14 -1.95
CA VAL A 90 -0.35 9.82 -0.59
C VAL A 90 0.90 8.95 -0.69
N SER A 91 1.92 9.27 0.09
CA SER A 91 3.18 8.52 0.09
C SER A 91 3.70 8.33 1.51
N GLY A 92 4.37 7.21 1.75
CA GLY A 92 5.00 6.92 3.04
C GLY A 92 6.28 6.11 2.86
N ARG A 93 7.31 6.47 3.63
CA ARG A 93 8.54 5.71 3.81
C ARG A 93 8.38 4.80 5.02
N MET A 94 8.81 3.55 4.90
CA MET A 94 8.78 2.56 5.98
C MET A 94 10.00 1.66 5.90
N LYS A 95 10.44 1.16 7.07
CA LYS A 95 11.44 0.10 7.18
C LYS A 95 10.71 -1.18 7.55
N LEU A 96 10.87 -2.21 6.74
CA LEU A 96 10.23 -3.51 6.92
C LEU A 96 11.30 -4.60 6.95
N PRO A 97 11.16 -5.64 7.78
CA PRO A 97 12.02 -6.82 7.67
C PRO A 97 11.97 -7.43 6.26
N ARG A 98 12.91 -8.32 5.95
CA ARG A 98 12.81 -9.11 4.71
C ARG A 98 11.52 -9.93 4.72
N GLY A 99 10.91 -10.11 3.55
CA GLY A 99 9.75 -10.96 3.41
C GLY A 99 8.81 -10.54 2.28
N GLU A 100 7.68 -11.25 2.21
CA GLU A 100 6.62 -10.97 1.25
C GLU A 100 5.53 -10.10 1.90
N TYR A 101 5.09 -9.08 1.17
CA TYR A 101 4.08 -8.15 1.62
C TYR A 101 2.99 -7.95 0.58
N LEU A 102 1.78 -7.67 1.04
CA LEU A 102 0.64 -7.30 0.22
C LEU A 102 0.30 -5.83 0.42
N ILE A 103 0.38 -5.03 -0.64
CA ILE A 103 -0.13 -3.66 -0.67
C ILE A 103 -1.57 -3.68 -1.19
N VAL A 104 -2.48 -3.09 -0.42
CA VAL A 104 -3.90 -2.93 -0.80
C VAL A 104 -4.24 -1.43 -0.82
N PRO A 105 -4.22 -0.79 -2.00
CA PRO A 105 -4.71 0.57 -2.16
C PRO A 105 -6.23 0.61 -2.18
N SER A 106 -6.82 1.64 -1.57
CA SER A 106 -8.27 1.84 -1.59
C SER A 106 -8.67 3.29 -1.39
N THR A 107 -9.95 3.57 -1.65
CA THR A 107 -10.63 4.77 -1.17
C THR A 107 -11.19 4.53 0.23
N PHE A 108 -11.44 5.60 0.98
CA PHE A 108 -12.02 5.50 2.33
C PHE A 108 -13.44 4.93 2.28
N GLU A 109 -14.29 5.54 1.46
CA GLU A 109 -15.64 5.04 1.20
C GLU A 109 -15.61 3.96 0.11
N PRO A 110 -16.42 2.89 0.24
CA PRO A 110 -16.58 1.92 -0.83
C PRO A 110 -17.32 2.51 -2.04
N TYR A 111 -17.28 1.78 -3.16
CA TYR A 111 -18.03 2.10 -4.38
C TYR A 111 -17.67 3.46 -5.03
N LYS A 112 -16.43 3.93 -4.83
CA LYS A 112 -15.91 5.09 -5.55
C LYS A 112 -15.14 4.63 -6.79
N ASN A 113 -15.51 5.19 -7.94
CA ASN A 113 -14.79 4.95 -9.18
C ASN A 113 -13.52 5.81 -9.23
N GLY A 114 -12.39 5.19 -9.60
CA GLY A 114 -11.13 5.91 -9.71
C GLY A 114 -10.07 5.07 -10.39
N GLU A 115 -9.25 5.74 -11.20
CA GLU A 115 -8.00 5.17 -11.70
C GLU A 115 -6.85 5.61 -10.79
N PHE A 116 -5.87 4.73 -10.60
CA PHE A 116 -4.71 5.03 -9.76
C PHE A 116 -3.39 4.55 -10.39
N CYS A 117 -2.30 5.06 -9.82
CA CYS A 117 -0.93 4.58 -10.02
C CYS A 117 -0.38 4.22 -8.64
N LEU A 118 0.14 3.00 -8.50
CA LEU A 118 0.92 2.60 -7.32
C LEU A 118 2.39 2.58 -7.73
N ARG A 119 3.23 3.27 -6.98
CA ARG A 119 4.68 3.30 -7.16
C ARG A 119 5.35 2.76 -5.91
N VAL A 120 6.33 1.89 -6.10
CA VAL A 120 7.11 1.30 -5.02
C VAL A 120 8.58 1.56 -5.37
N PHE A 121 9.30 2.17 -4.43
CA PHE A 121 10.74 2.38 -4.52
C PHE A 121 11.36 1.68 -3.32
N SER A 122 12.32 0.81 -3.56
CA SER A 122 13.19 0.23 -2.54
C SER A 122 14.59 0.83 -2.67
N GLU A 123 15.37 0.76 -1.60
CA GLU A 123 16.78 1.17 -1.65
C GLU A 123 17.64 0.18 -2.44
N LYS A 124 17.30 -1.11 -2.36
CA LYS A 124 17.89 -2.23 -3.12
C LYS A 124 16.88 -2.83 -4.09
#